data_AF-A0A1F8V6K7-F1
#
_entry.id   AF-A0A1F8V6K7-F1
#
_cell.length_a   1.000
_cell.length_b   1.000
_cell.length_c   1.000
_cell.angle_alpha   90.00
_cell.angle_beta   90.00
_cell.angle_gamma   90.00
#
_symmetry.space_group_name_H-M   'P 1'
#
loop_
_entity.id
_entity.type
_entity.pdbx_description
1 polymer ?
#
loop_
_entity_poly.entity_id
_entity_poly.type
_entity_poly.pdbx_seq_one_letter_code
_entity_poly.pdbx_strand_id
1 'polypeptide(L)'
;MKALVIWSIYIGDTNIGLIGDSIFQIYDDNITDEYGKIYCYLRGNHVNWLDEYEEISKTNSTSTAITRVYAWWNNFSDTTSSYHNYSTGIVSYDKNLLKYIGIRFNEDILTIDQTLIIAKSIKLSSAD
;
A
#
# COMPACT_ATOMS: atom_id res chain seq x y z
N MET A 1 -8.95 11.38 -12.81
CA MET A 1 -7.99 10.47 -12.15
C MET A 1 -6.83 11.33 -11.65
N LYS A 2 -6.51 11.27 -10.36
CA LYS A 2 -5.33 11.97 -9.81
C LYS A 2 -4.14 11.00 -9.84
N ALA A 3 -2.96 11.50 -10.21
CA ALA A 3 -1.73 10.71 -10.21
C ALA A 3 -1.42 10.19 -8.80
N LEU A 4 -0.81 9.00 -8.72
CA LEU A 4 -0.23 8.47 -7.48
C LEU A 4 0.77 9.48 -6.92
N VAL A 5 0.54 9.96 -5.71
CA VAL A 5 1.51 10.77 -4.97
C VAL A 5 2.17 9.88 -3.95
N ILE A 6 3.50 9.92 -3.88
CA ILE A 6 4.30 9.13 -2.93
C ILE A 6 5.14 10.09 -2.10
N TRP A 7 5.10 9.90 -0.79
CA TRP A 7 5.96 10.57 0.17
C TRP A 7 6.83 9.56 0.91
N SER A 8 8.07 9.94 1.17
CA SER A 8 8.98 9.18 2.02
C SER A 8 8.73 9.48 3.50
N ILE A 9 8.83 8.46 4.35
CA ILE A 9 8.74 8.58 5.80
C ILE A 9 10.16 8.59 6.38
N TYR A 10 10.49 9.55 7.23
CA TYR A 10 11.82 9.72 7.82
C TYR A 10 11.79 9.76 9.35
N ILE A 11 12.82 9.20 9.98
CA ILE A 11 13.21 9.46 11.38
C ILE A 11 14.62 10.06 11.34
N GLY A 12 14.74 11.36 11.63
CA GLY A 12 15.97 12.11 11.34
C GLY A 12 16.27 12.06 9.85
N ASP A 13 17.49 11.67 9.49
CA ASP A 13 17.93 11.52 8.09
C ASP A 13 17.68 10.11 7.52
N THR A 14 17.11 9.20 8.32
CA THR A 14 16.90 7.81 7.92
C THR A 14 15.52 7.64 7.29
N ASN A 15 15.48 7.22 6.02
CA ASN A 15 14.24 6.78 5.39
C ASN A 15 13.78 5.45 6.02
N ILE A 16 12.56 5.43 6.56
CA ILE A 16 11.98 4.24 7.20
C ILE A 16 10.82 3.65 6.41
N GLY A 17 10.46 4.25 5.27
CA GLY A 17 9.32 3.80 4.48
C GLY A 17 8.79 4.86 3.53
N LEU A 18 7.59 4.60 3.05
CA LEU A 18 6.87 5.43 2.09
C LEU A 18 5.35 5.30 2.29
N ILE A 19 4.64 6.39 2.02
CA ILE A 19 3.18 6.44 1.95
C ILE A 19 2.78 6.92 0.56
N GLY A 20 1.84 6.22 -0.07
CA GLY A 20 1.27 6.59 -1.35
C GLY A 20 -0.24 6.80 -1.25
N ASP A 21 -0.78 7.77 -1.98
CA ASP A 21 -2.22 7.93 -2.15
C ASP A 21 -2.62 8.10 -3.62
N SER A 22 -3.84 7.67 -3.94
CA SER A 22 -4.44 7.83 -5.26
C SER A 22 -5.93 8.07 -5.15
N ILE A 23 -6.47 8.83 -6.12
CA ILE A 23 -7.91 9.07 -6.25
C ILE A 23 -8.36 8.69 -7.66
N PHE A 24 -9.19 7.65 -7.78
CA PHE A 24 -9.66 7.15 -9.07
C PHE A 24 -10.98 6.38 -8.97
N GLN A 25 -11.70 6.31 -10.09
CA GLN A 25 -12.91 5.52 -10.22
C GLN A 25 -12.59 4.19 -10.90
N ILE A 26 -13.13 3.10 -10.36
CA ILE A 26 -13.09 1.78 -10.98
C ILE A 26 -14.34 1.65 -11.85
N TYR A 27 -14.17 1.43 -13.16
CA TYR A 27 -15.27 1.40 -14.14
C TYR A 27 -15.77 -0.02 -14.47
N ASP A 28 -15.65 -0.96 -13.55
CA ASP A 28 -16.05 -2.35 -13.77
C ASP A 28 -16.92 -2.86 -12.60
N ASP A 29 -18.22 -2.99 -12.87
CA ASP A 29 -19.22 -3.47 -11.91
C ASP A 29 -19.14 -5.00 -11.69
N ASN A 30 -18.37 -5.73 -12.51
CA ASN A 30 -18.20 -7.18 -12.42
C ASN A 30 -16.97 -7.59 -11.61
N ILE A 31 -16.39 -6.70 -10.80
CA ILE A 31 -15.23 -7.05 -9.97
C ILE A 31 -15.67 -7.95 -8.81
N THR A 32 -15.51 -9.24 -9.04
CA THR A 32 -15.53 -10.28 -8.02
C THR A 32 -14.21 -10.22 -7.23
N ASP A 33 -14.12 -9.30 -6.27
CA ASP A 33 -13.21 -9.32 -5.11
C ASP A 33 -11.70 -9.56 -5.37
N GLU A 34 -11.15 -9.04 -6.47
CA GLU A 34 -9.70 -9.08 -6.72
C GLU A 34 -9.08 -7.77 -6.25
N TYR A 35 -8.58 -7.72 -5.00
CA TYR A 35 -7.86 -6.58 -4.41
C TYR A 35 -6.78 -6.01 -5.36
N GLY A 36 -6.24 -6.86 -6.24
CA GLY A 36 -5.35 -6.48 -7.32
C GLY A 36 -5.87 -5.38 -8.26
N LYS A 37 -7.19 -5.33 -8.50
CA LYS A 37 -7.89 -4.28 -9.25
C LYS A 37 -8.21 -3.06 -8.39
N ILE A 38 -8.53 -3.28 -7.11
CA ILE A 38 -8.87 -2.21 -6.16
C ILE A 38 -7.68 -1.29 -5.92
N TYR A 39 -6.46 -1.82 -5.89
CA TYR A 39 -5.26 -1.06 -5.60
C TYR A 39 -4.29 -1.00 -6.79
N CYS A 40 -4.77 -1.28 -8.01
CA CYS A 40 -3.90 -1.33 -9.19
C CYS A 40 -3.17 0.00 -9.46
N TYR A 41 -3.75 1.14 -9.07
CA TYR A 41 -3.14 2.46 -9.23
C TYR A 41 -2.26 2.89 -8.04
N LEU A 42 -2.16 2.08 -6.99
CA LEU A 42 -1.07 2.23 -6.01
C LEU A 42 0.23 1.63 -6.53
N ARG A 43 0.19 0.81 -7.60
CA ARG A 43 1.39 0.27 -8.25
C ARG A 43 2.19 1.42 -8.85
N GLY A 44 3.35 1.70 -8.29
CA GLY A 44 4.39 2.49 -8.96
C GLY A 44 5.23 1.58 -9.86
N ASN A 45 6.00 2.15 -10.79
CA ASN A 45 6.90 1.40 -11.69
C ASN A 45 7.83 0.38 -10.98
N HIS A 46 7.99 0.49 -9.65
CA HIS A 46 8.90 -0.32 -8.86
C HIS A 46 8.32 -0.82 -7.53
N VAL A 47 7.02 -0.62 -7.27
CA VAL A 47 6.40 -1.00 -5.99
C VAL A 47 5.08 -1.71 -6.25
N ASN A 48 4.99 -2.98 -5.83
CA ASN A 48 3.76 -3.75 -5.86
C ASN A 48 3.23 -3.98 -4.44
N TRP A 49 2.06 -3.44 -4.16
CA TRP A 49 1.40 -3.40 -2.84
C TRP A 49 0.42 -4.55 -2.61
N LEU A 50 0.56 -5.64 -3.38
CA LEU A 50 -0.52 -6.60 -3.56
C LEU A 50 -0.04 -8.05 -3.41
N ASP A 51 1.15 -8.25 -2.83
CA ASP A 51 1.57 -9.59 -2.47
C ASP A 51 1.06 -9.92 -1.06
N GLU A 52 0.67 -11.18 -0.82
CA GLU A 52 0.17 -11.67 0.47
C GLU A 52 -0.81 -10.72 1.19
N TYR A 53 -2.11 -10.73 0.81
CA TYR A 53 -3.13 -9.83 1.35
C TYR A 53 -3.88 -10.44 2.55
N GLU A 54 -3.83 -9.77 3.70
CA GLU A 54 -4.59 -10.12 4.91
C GLU A 54 -5.54 -8.97 5.31
N GLU A 55 -6.84 -9.20 5.16
CA GLU A 55 -7.84 -8.18 5.46
C GLU A 55 -8.06 -8.01 6.97
N ILE A 56 -7.85 -6.78 7.45
CA ILE A 56 -7.97 -6.43 8.88
C ILE A 56 -9.35 -5.87 9.21
N SER A 57 -9.95 -5.13 8.28
CA SER A 57 -11.30 -4.59 8.43
C SER A 57 -11.96 -4.37 7.07
N LYS A 58 -13.23 -4.74 6.92
CA LYS A 58 -14.02 -4.52 5.70
C LYS A 58 -15.42 -4.06 6.03
N THR A 59 -15.91 -3.11 5.24
CA THR A 59 -17.32 -2.74 5.14
C THR A 59 -17.75 -2.81 3.67
N ASN A 60 -18.98 -2.40 3.34
CA ASN A 60 -19.42 -2.34 1.95
C ASN A 60 -18.61 -1.35 1.10
N SER A 61 -18.16 -0.25 1.72
CA SER A 61 -17.48 0.85 1.03
C SER A 61 -16.01 1.00 1.38
N THR A 62 -15.52 0.38 2.46
CA THR A 62 -14.13 0.53 2.92
C THR A 62 -13.46 -0.81 3.14
N SER A 63 -12.14 -0.88 2.97
CA SER A 63 -11.33 -1.97 3.49
C SER A 63 -9.97 -1.46 3.91
N THR A 64 -9.38 -2.15 4.89
CA THR A 64 -7.98 -2.00 5.27
C THR A 64 -7.38 -3.39 5.45
N ALA A 65 -6.18 -3.58 4.94
CA ALA A 65 -5.47 -4.84 4.94
C ALA A 65 -3.97 -4.64 5.15
N ILE A 66 -3.34 -5.69 5.67
CA ILE A 66 -1.89 -5.85 5.64
C ILE A 66 -1.54 -6.57 4.34
N THR A 67 -0.40 -6.20 3.76
CA THR A 67 0.13 -6.79 2.53
C THR A 67 1.64 -6.91 2.65
N ARG A 68 2.25 -7.80 1.88
CA ARG A 68 3.68 -7.73 1.58
C ARG A 68 3.91 -6.89 0.32
N VAL A 69 4.74 -5.88 0.49
CA VAL A 69 5.11 -4.96 -0.57
C VAL A 69 6.37 -5.45 -1.22
N TYR A 70 6.28 -5.73 -2.51
CA TYR A 70 7.41 -6.14 -3.31
C TYR A 70 8.01 -4.91 -4.00
N ALA A 71 9.24 -4.55 -3.63
CA ALA A 71 10.00 -3.46 -4.24
C ALA A 71 10.99 -4.02 -5.26
N TRP A 72 10.84 -3.65 -6.54
CA TRP A 72 11.76 -4.03 -7.62
C TRP A 72 13.04 -3.18 -7.62
N TRP A 73 13.17 -2.21 -6.70
CA TRP A 73 14.35 -1.36 -6.62
C TRP A 73 15.42 -2.01 -5.76
N ASN A 74 16.25 -2.82 -6.40
CA ASN A 74 17.70 -2.85 -6.20
C ASN A 74 18.31 -3.72 -7.29
N ASN A 75 19.28 -3.14 -8.01
CA ASN A 75 20.22 -3.81 -8.90
C ASN A 75 19.82 -4.10 -10.36
N PHE A 76 19.64 -3.04 -11.16
CA PHE A 76 19.91 -3.17 -12.61
C PHE A 76 21.39 -3.49 -12.92
N SER A 77 22.29 -3.45 -11.92
CA SER A 77 23.72 -3.69 -12.04
C SER A 77 24.25 -4.93 -11.32
N ASP A 78 23.42 -5.66 -10.58
CA ASP A 78 23.84 -6.88 -9.86
C ASP A 78 22.99 -8.06 -10.34
N THR A 79 23.53 -8.77 -11.33
CA THR A 79 22.94 -9.99 -11.86
C THR A 79 23.08 -11.19 -10.91
N THR A 80 23.59 -11.00 -9.68
CA THR A 80 23.87 -12.08 -8.74
C THR A 80 23.05 -12.04 -7.45
N SER A 81 22.22 -11.00 -7.25
CA SER A 81 21.46 -10.81 -6.02
C SER A 81 19.95 -10.92 -6.30
N SER A 82 19.40 -12.12 -6.21
CA SER A 82 17.95 -12.41 -6.28
C SER A 82 17.20 -11.97 -5.01
N TYR A 83 17.60 -10.85 -4.40
CA TYR A 83 16.96 -10.31 -3.20
C TYR A 83 15.61 -9.73 -3.57
N HIS A 84 14.59 -10.59 -3.49
CA HIS A 84 13.22 -10.16 -3.42
C HIS A 84 13.05 -9.43 -2.07
N ASN A 85 13.20 -8.11 -2.08
CA ASN A 85 13.03 -7.31 -0.87
C ASN A 85 11.54 -7.14 -0.62
N TYR A 86 11.00 -8.01 0.23
CA TYR A 86 9.66 -7.87 0.76
C TYR A 86 9.68 -6.93 1.96
N SER A 87 8.67 -6.08 2.08
CA SER A 87 8.48 -5.31 3.31
C SER A 87 7.02 -5.30 3.70
N THR A 88 6.75 -5.09 4.98
CA THR A 88 5.36 -5.02 5.47
C THR A 88 4.70 -3.75 4.95
N GLY A 89 3.52 -3.90 4.37
CA GLY A 89 2.68 -2.81 3.92
C GLY A 89 1.28 -2.88 4.49
N ILE A 90 0.61 -1.75 4.42
CA ILE A 90 -0.77 -1.56 4.80
C ILE A 90 -1.45 -0.85 3.65
N VAL A 91 -2.56 -1.39 3.16
CA VAL A 91 -3.38 -0.77 2.12
C VAL A 91 -4.77 -0.49 2.66
N SER A 92 -5.37 0.63 2.26
CA SER A 92 -6.72 0.98 2.66
C SER A 92 -7.43 1.75 1.56
N TYR A 93 -8.73 1.52 1.40
CA TYR A 93 -9.56 2.26 0.45
C TYR A 93 -10.90 2.68 1.04
N ASP A 94 -11.49 3.71 0.40
CA ASP A 94 -12.89 4.09 0.53
C ASP A 94 -13.48 4.34 -0.87
N LYS A 95 -14.47 3.52 -1.26
CA LYS A 95 -15.16 3.57 -2.55
C LYS A 95 -16.01 4.83 -2.72
N ASN A 96 -16.58 5.35 -1.63
CA ASN A 96 -17.41 6.56 -1.70
C ASN A 96 -16.53 7.79 -1.95
N LEU A 97 -15.33 7.78 -1.36
CA LEU A 97 -14.34 8.84 -1.54
C LEU A 97 -13.45 8.66 -2.78
N LEU A 98 -13.55 7.50 -3.44
CA LEU A 98 -12.64 7.08 -4.52
C LEU A 98 -11.17 7.17 -4.10
N LYS A 99 -10.87 6.98 -2.81
CA LYS A 99 -9.55 7.23 -2.21
C LYS A 99 -8.89 5.93 -1.81
N TYR A 100 -7.61 5.82 -2.12
CA TYR A 100 -6.80 4.63 -1.91
C TYR A 100 -5.47 5.07 -1.33
N ILE A 101 -4.99 4.37 -0.30
CA ILE A 101 -3.69 4.62 0.32
C ILE A 101 -2.90 3.33 0.47
N GLY A 102 -1.58 3.45 0.41
CA GLY A 102 -0.62 2.41 0.76
C GLY A 102 0.46 2.97 1.67
N ILE A 103 0.82 2.26 2.73
CA ILE A 103 1.90 2.61 3.65
C ILE A 103 2.85 1.42 3.70
N ARG A 104 4.12 1.62 3.34
CA ARG A 104 5.16 0.59 3.42
C ARG A 104 6.19 1.08 4.43
N PHE A 105 6.60 0.19 5.32
CA PHE A 105 7.77 0.40 6.15
C PHE A 105 8.91 -0.47 5.61
N ASN A 106 10.16 -0.03 5.79
CA ASN A 106 11.32 -0.88 5.49
C ASN A 106 11.31 -2.11 6.42
N GLU A 107 12.01 -3.16 6.02
CA GLU A 107 12.08 -4.42 6.78
C GLU A 107 12.53 -4.15 8.24
N ASP A 108 11.95 -4.91 9.18
CA ASP A 108 12.22 -4.85 10.62
C ASP A 108 12.01 -3.49 11.34
N ILE A 109 11.46 -2.48 10.66
CA ILE A 109 11.14 -1.19 11.30
C ILE A 109 9.98 -1.32 12.30
N LEU A 110 8.99 -2.16 11.99
CA LEU A 110 7.80 -2.37 12.82
C LEU A 110 7.61 -3.84 13.14
N THR A 111 7.12 -4.11 14.35
CA THR A 111 6.57 -5.42 14.69
C THR A 111 5.23 -5.66 14.01
N ILE A 112 4.79 -6.92 13.97
CA ILE A 112 3.45 -7.26 13.48
C ILE A 112 2.35 -6.57 14.31
N ASP A 113 2.50 -6.50 15.63
CA ASP A 113 1.53 -5.83 16.51
C ASP A 113 1.44 -4.33 16.23
N GLN A 114 2.58 -3.66 16.01
CA GLN A 114 2.60 -2.26 15.62
C GLN A 114 1.94 -2.04 14.26
N THR A 115 2.20 -2.93 13.30
CA THR A 115 1.57 -2.90 11.98
C THR A 115 0.05 -3.03 12.09
N LEU A 116 -0.43 -3.98 12.91
CA LEU A 116 -1.85 -4.19 13.16
C LEU A 116 -2.51 -2.99 13.83
N ILE A 117 -1.84 -2.33 14.77
CA ILE A 117 -2.33 -1.11 15.41
C ILE A 117 -2.47 0.01 14.37
N ILE A 118 -1.46 0.22 13.53
CA ILE A 118 -1.53 1.23 12.47
C ILE A 118 -2.68 0.90 11.51
N ALA A 119 -2.77 -0.34 11.02
CA ALA A 119 -3.83 -0.76 10.10
C ALA A 119 -5.23 -0.49 10.68
N LYS A 120 -5.45 -0.81 11.95
CA LYS A 120 -6.74 -0.55 12.64
C LYS A 120 -7.02 0.94 12.88
N SER A 121 -5.99 1.79 12.87
CA SER A 121 -6.12 3.23 13.11
C SER A 121 -6.50 4.04 11.86
N ILE A 122 -6.29 3.48 10.67
CA ILE A 122 -6.50 4.19 9.41
C ILE A 122 -7.99 4.52 9.22
N LYS A 123 -8.25 5.80 8.97
CA LYS A 123 -9.56 6.32 8.57
C LYS A 123 -9.37 7.30 7.42
N LEU A 124 -10.13 7.11 6.35
CA LEU A 124 -10.15 8.01 5.21
C LEU A 124 -11.32 8.98 5.34
N SER A 125 -11.07 10.26 5.04
CA SER A 125 -12.07 11.31 4.99
C SER A 125 -11.87 12.17 3.74
N SER A 126 -12.91 12.93 3.38
CA SER A 126 -12.76 14.07 2.50
C SER A 126 -11.76 15.07 3.08
N ALA A 127 -11.07 15.79 2.21
CA ALA A 127 -10.42 17.03 2.63
C ALA A 127 -11.54 18.08 2.73
N ASP A 128 -11.75 18.60 3.94
CA ASP A 128 -12.61 19.77 4.15
C ASP A 128 -11.89 21.05 3.69
#